data_AF-A0A0A6ULY8-F1
#
_entry.id   AF-A0A0A6ULY8-F1
#
_cell.length_a   1.000
_cell.length_b   1.000
_cell.length_c   1.000
_cell.angle_alpha   90.00
_cell.angle_beta   90.00
_cell.angle_gamma   90.00
#
_symmetry.space_group_name_H-M   'P 1'
#
loop_
_entity.id
_entity.type
_entity.pdbx_description
1 polymer ?
#
loop_
_entity_poly.entity_id
_entity_poly.type
_entity_poly.pdbx_seq_one_letter_code
_entity_poly.pdbx_strand_id
1 'polypeptide(L)'
;MQEHVPVLNQYPVTAVLPDSFADLSLRDTAAGEKAARRLAEQLQEAGADGDGFAGVYTDARGKRVTVFGVTGLRLTPGSDLDGQLSRLSESLGLTNVQAYDVGEFGAHQQCGTGRLDGTSVVACGWADHGSLATVLLTRRSLDESAGLVTRLRDTVLAPA
;
A
#
# COMPACT_ATOMS: atom_id res chain seq x y z
N MET A 1 5.56 31.32 -9.65
CA MET A 1 5.64 29.89 -9.99
C MET A 1 5.96 29.18 -8.69
N GLN A 2 4.97 28.61 -8.02
CA GLN A 2 5.20 27.92 -6.74
C GLN A 2 5.97 26.64 -7.09
N GLU A 3 7.22 26.54 -6.65
CA GLU A 3 8.05 25.35 -6.82
C GLU A 3 7.40 24.19 -6.04
N HIS A 4 6.57 23.40 -6.73
CA HIS A 4 5.98 22.18 -6.18
C HIS A 4 7.03 21.09 -6.28
N VAL A 5 7.96 21.06 -5.32
CA VAL A 5 8.89 19.94 -5.17
C VAL A 5 8.16 18.85 -4.37
N PRO A 6 7.74 17.72 -4.98
CA PRO A 6 6.84 16.75 -4.36
C PRO A 6 7.32 16.23 -3.00
N VAL A 7 8.63 15.99 -2.89
CA VAL A 7 9.27 15.47 -1.67
C VAL A 7 8.97 16.34 -0.43
N LEU A 8 8.81 17.65 -0.58
CA LEU A 8 8.55 18.55 0.55
C LEU A 8 7.15 18.36 1.16
N ASN A 9 6.20 17.83 0.39
CA ASN A 9 4.84 17.55 0.86
C ASN A 9 4.67 16.09 1.31
N GLN A 10 5.57 15.21 0.88
CA GLN A 10 5.45 13.75 1.02
C GLN A 10 6.42 13.16 2.02
N TYR A 11 7.42 13.91 2.48
CA TYR A 11 8.40 13.45 3.46
C TYR A 11 8.76 14.58 4.43
N PRO A 12 8.85 14.32 5.76
CA PRO A 12 8.67 13.03 6.41
C PRO A 12 7.19 12.69 6.70
N VAL A 13 6.86 11.40 6.71
CA VAL A 13 5.54 10.89 7.08
C VAL A 13 5.68 9.68 8.01
N THR A 14 4.65 9.45 8.82
CA THR A 14 4.45 8.23 9.59
C THR A 14 3.15 7.54 9.18
N ALA A 15 2.98 6.28 9.55
CA ALA A 15 1.77 5.51 9.27
C ALA A 15 1.00 5.22 10.55
N VAL A 16 -0.26 5.66 10.60
CA VAL A 16 -1.19 5.42 11.70
C VAL A 16 -2.42 4.70 11.16
N LEU A 17 -2.64 3.46 11.58
CA LEU A 17 -3.78 2.68 11.15
C LEU A 17 -5.00 3.01 12.02
N PRO A 18 -6.10 3.55 11.46
CA PRO A 18 -7.32 3.78 12.23
C PRO A 18 -8.00 2.46 12.62
N ASP A 19 -8.75 2.46 13.73
CA ASP A 19 -9.52 1.29 14.18
C ASP A 19 -10.59 0.85 13.16
N SER A 20 -11.02 1.77 12.29
CA SER A 20 -11.97 1.51 11.21
C SER A 20 -11.69 2.36 10.00
N PHE A 21 -12.04 1.85 8.83
CA PHE A 21 -11.90 2.54 7.55
C PHE A 21 -13.01 2.10 6.59
N ALA A 22 -13.75 3.08 6.06
CA ALA A 22 -14.97 2.83 5.29
C ALA A 22 -15.97 1.95 6.06
N ASP A 23 -16.38 0.81 5.48
CA ASP A 23 -17.26 -0.19 6.10
C ASP A 23 -16.51 -1.32 6.81
N LEU A 24 -15.19 -1.17 7.00
CA LEU A 24 -14.30 -2.20 7.52
C LEU A 24 -13.76 -1.82 8.90
N SER A 25 -13.54 -2.82 9.74
CA SER A 25 -12.87 -2.66 11.04
C SER A 25 -11.50 -3.32 11.00
N LEU A 26 -10.51 -2.68 11.63
CA LEU A 26 -9.19 -3.24 11.82
C LEU A 26 -9.32 -4.52 12.65
N ARG A 27 -8.79 -5.61 12.11
CA ARG A 27 -8.59 -6.89 12.78
C ARG A 27 -7.14 -6.95 13.18
N ASP A 28 -6.92 -6.69 14.45
CA ASP A 28 -5.63 -6.89 15.08
C ASP A 28 -5.29 -8.38 15.05
N THR A 29 -4.41 -8.78 14.13
CA THR A 29 -3.92 -10.16 14.06
C THR A 29 -2.40 -10.15 14.02
N ALA A 30 -1.80 -10.88 14.96
CA ALA A 30 -0.37 -11.08 15.09
C ALA A 30 0.32 -11.55 13.78
N ALA A 31 -0.42 -12.14 12.83
CA ALA A 31 0.08 -12.52 11.52
C ALA A 31 0.38 -11.33 10.60
N GLY A 32 -0.48 -10.30 10.63
CA GLY A 32 -0.30 -9.06 9.86
C GLY A 32 0.89 -8.26 10.39
N GLU A 33 0.98 -8.10 11.71
CA GLU A 33 2.14 -7.46 12.36
C GLU A 33 3.45 -8.19 12.08
N LYS A 34 3.45 -9.54 12.11
CA LYS A 34 4.64 -10.34 11.84
C LYS A 34 5.07 -10.27 10.38
N ALA A 35 4.13 -10.18 9.45
CA ALA A 35 4.42 -9.94 8.05
C ALA A 35 4.99 -8.53 7.82
N ALA A 36 4.40 -7.51 8.48
CA ALA A 36 4.90 -6.13 8.47
C ALA A 36 6.35 -6.05 8.93
N ARG A 37 6.63 -6.67 10.08
CA ARG A 37 7.94 -6.61 10.74
C ARG A 37 9.01 -7.29 9.89
N ARG A 38 8.69 -8.46 9.32
CA ARG A 38 9.59 -9.17 8.39
C ARG A 38 9.88 -8.38 7.12
N LEU A 39 8.89 -7.67 6.58
CA LEU A 39 9.09 -6.87 5.39
C LEU A 39 9.91 -5.61 5.70
N ALA A 40 9.68 -4.98 6.86
CA ALA A 40 10.51 -3.87 7.34
C ALA A 40 11.97 -4.31 7.56
N GLU A 41 12.19 -5.48 8.15
CA GLU A 41 13.52 -6.08 8.33
C GLU A 41 14.20 -6.32 6.97
N GLN A 42 13.51 -6.91 5.99
CA GLN A 42 14.06 -7.13 4.64
C GLN A 42 14.42 -5.83 3.92
N LEU A 43 13.64 -4.76 4.14
CA LEU A 43 13.90 -3.45 3.56
C LEU A 43 15.10 -2.78 4.23
N GLN A 44 15.22 -2.86 5.57
CA GLN A 44 16.40 -2.37 6.30
C GLN A 44 17.68 -3.12 5.92
N GLU A 45 17.61 -4.45 5.75
CA GLU A 45 18.73 -5.27 5.25
C GLU A 45 19.16 -4.88 3.82
N ALA A 46 18.22 -4.41 3.00
CA ALA A 46 18.47 -3.86 1.66
C ALA A 46 18.91 -2.39 1.67
N GLY A 47 19.12 -1.78 2.85
CA GLY A 47 19.58 -0.40 3.02
C GLY A 47 18.48 0.66 2.93
N ALA A 48 17.20 0.26 2.99
CA ALA A 48 16.08 1.19 3.05
C ALA A 48 15.80 1.57 4.52
N ASP A 49 16.00 2.85 4.84
CA ASP A 49 15.63 3.43 6.13
C ASP A 49 14.11 3.63 6.22
N GLY A 50 13.50 3.28 7.35
CA GLY A 50 12.07 3.53 7.56
C GLY A 50 11.38 2.69 8.64
N ASP A 51 10.13 3.07 8.92
CA ASP A 51 9.23 2.43 9.88
C ASP A 51 8.18 1.57 9.17
N GLY A 52 8.11 0.29 9.54
CA GLY A 52 7.14 -0.65 8.96
C GLY A 52 5.76 -0.57 9.59
N PHE A 53 4.73 -0.75 8.77
CA PHE A 53 3.33 -0.83 9.22
C PHE A 53 2.56 -1.92 8.47
N ALA A 54 1.57 -2.53 9.12
CA ALA A 54 0.58 -3.37 8.46
C ALA A 54 -0.71 -3.49 9.27
N GLY A 55 -1.81 -3.74 8.57
CA GLY A 55 -3.12 -3.98 9.16
C GLY A 55 -4.00 -4.84 8.26
N VAL A 56 -4.99 -5.49 8.86
CA VAL A 56 -6.00 -6.25 8.13
C VAL A 56 -7.36 -5.69 8.48
N TYR A 57 -8.09 -5.13 7.53
CA TYR A 57 -9.46 -4.65 7.72
C TYR A 57 -10.46 -5.65 7.17
N THR A 58 -11.56 -5.88 7.88
CA THR A 58 -12.62 -6.81 7.45
C THR A 58 -14.02 -6.28 7.76
N ASP A 59 -15.03 -6.76 7.03
CA ASP A 59 -16.44 -6.61 7.42
C ASP A 59 -17.09 -7.97 7.76
N ALA A 60 -18.34 -7.93 8.24
CA ALA A 60 -19.14 -9.12 8.49
C ALA A 60 -19.57 -9.87 7.21
N ARG A 61 -19.41 -9.25 6.03
CA ARG A 61 -19.77 -9.81 4.72
C ARG A 61 -18.58 -10.50 4.04
N GLY A 62 -17.46 -10.65 4.74
CA GLY A 62 -16.27 -11.37 4.28
C GLY A 62 -15.37 -10.59 3.32
N LYS A 63 -15.54 -9.27 3.18
CA LYS A 63 -14.54 -8.41 2.53
C LYS A 63 -13.30 -8.34 3.42
N ARG A 64 -12.12 -8.35 2.80
CA ARG A 64 -10.83 -8.21 3.47
C ARG A 64 -9.95 -7.23 2.72
N VAL A 65 -9.25 -6.37 3.45
CA VAL A 65 -8.24 -5.44 2.96
C VAL A 65 -7.01 -5.60 3.84
N THR A 66 -5.96 -6.23 3.32
CA THR A 66 -4.68 -6.35 4.00
C THR A 66 -3.76 -5.28 3.45
N VAL A 67 -3.29 -4.35 4.30
CA VAL A 67 -2.33 -3.30 3.95
C VAL A 67 -1.02 -3.56 4.67
N PHE A 68 0.10 -3.37 3.98
CA PHE A 68 1.43 -3.40 4.58
C PHE A 68 2.39 -2.53 3.77
N GLY A 69 3.34 -1.89 4.45
CA GLY A 69 4.28 -0.98 3.81
C GLY A 69 5.31 -0.47 4.79
N VAL A 70 6.09 0.51 4.35
CA VAL A 70 7.02 1.25 5.21
C VAL A 70 6.97 2.74 4.88
N THR A 71 7.21 3.58 5.88
CA THR A 71 7.44 5.03 5.71
C THR A 71 8.93 5.32 5.76
N GLY A 72 9.43 6.23 4.91
CA GLY A 72 10.84 6.55 4.76
C GLY A 72 11.13 7.28 3.44
N LEU A 73 12.28 7.94 3.35
CA LEU A 73 12.64 8.73 2.17
C LEU A 73 12.82 7.83 0.94
N ARG A 74 12.19 8.21 -0.17
CA ARG A 74 12.32 7.55 -1.48
C ARG A 74 12.71 8.55 -2.53
N LEU A 75 13.66 8.20 -3.38
CA LEU A 75 14.10 9.07 -4.48
C LEU A 75 13.35 8.77 -5.78
N THR A 76 12.92 7.51 -5.96
CA THR A 76 12.34 7.01 -7.20
C THR A 76 11.04 6.23 -6.93
N PRO A 77 10.00 6.87 -6.36
CA PRO A 77 8.79 6.17 -5.91
C PRO A 77 8.11 5.36 -7.02
N GLY A 78 8.07 5.88 -8.26
CA GLY A 78 7.54 5.11 -9.40
C GLY A 78 8.29 3.80 -9.66
N SER A 79 9.62 3.82 -9.63
CA SER A 79 10.43 2.60 -9.82
C SER A 79 10.30 1.63 -8.64
N ASP A 80 10.17 2.15 -7.43
CA ASP A 80 9.96 1.33 -6.23
C ASP A 80 8.62 0.59 -6.31
N LEU A 81 7.58 1.27 -6.79
CA LEU A 81 6.26 0.69 -7.03
C LEU A 81 6.30 -0.39 -8.12
N ASP A 82 6.91 -0.10 -9.28
CA ASP A 82 7.03 -1.06 -10.38
C ASP A 82 7.75 -2.36 -9.94
N GLY A 83 8.83 -2.22 -9.16
CA GLY A 83 9.55 -3.34 -8.59
C GLY A 83 8.71 -4.16 -7.60
N GLN A 84 7.90 -3.49 -6.78
CA GLN A 84 6.98 -4.16 -5.86
C GLN A 84 5.88 -4.92 -6.60
N LEU A 85 5.25 -4.32 -7.61
CA LEU A 85 4.21 -4.97 -8.40
C LEU A 85 4.75 -6.11 -9.26
N SER A 86 5.99 -6.03 -9.71
CA SER A 86 6.66 -7.14 -10.41
C SER A 86 6.80 -8.38 -9.52
N ARG A 87 7.26 -8.20 -8.27
CA ARG A 87 7.33 -9.29 -7.28
C ARG A 87 5.95 -9.87 -6.94
N LEU A 88 4.93 -9.02 -6.83
CA LEU A 88 3.56 -9.47 -6.63
C LEU A 88 3.03 -10.22 -7.85
N SER A 89 3.42 -9.82 -9.06
CA SER A 89 3.05 -10.51 -10.29
C SER A 89 3.59 -11.94 -10.33
N GLU A 90 4.85 -12.14 -9.91
CA GLU A 90 5.45 -13.47 -9.80
C GLU A 90 4.76 -14.35 -8.75
N SER A 91 4.42 -13.79 -7.60
CA SER A 91 3.85 -14.55 -6.46
C SER A 91 2.34 -14.79 -6.55
N LEU A 92 1.58 -13.85 -7.11
CA LEU A 92 0.11 -13.88 -7.18
C LEU A 92 -0.44 -14.09 -8.59
N GLY A 93 0.43 -14.14 -9.60
CA GLY A 93 0.04 -14.19 -11.01
C GLY A 93 -0.78 -12.97 -11.41
N LEU A 94 -0.31 -11.76 -11.05
CA LEU A 94 -1.04 -10.53 -11.38
C LEU A 94 -1.17 -10.36 -12.90
N THR A 95 -2.35 -9.90 -13.29
CA THR A 95 -2.76 -9.57 -14.65
C THR A 95 -3.51 -8.24 -14.63
N ASN A 96 -3.72 -7.62 -15.79
CA ASN A 96 -4.41 -6.33 -15.89
C ASN A 96 -3.79 -5.25 -14.97
N VAL A 97 -2.46 -5.24 -14.86
CA VAL A 97 -1.77 -4.23 -14.05
C VAL A 97 -1.84 -2.89 -14.77
N GLN A 98 -2.42 -1.89 -14.10
CA GLN A 98 -2.55 -0.54 -14.66
C GLN A 98 -2.39 0.52 -13.59
N ALA A 99 -1.97 1.72 -14.03
CA ALA A 99 -1.81 2.88 -13.18
C ALA A 99 -3.15 3.57 -12.88
N TYR A 100 -3.24 4.16 -11.70
CA TYR A 100 -4.38 4.92 -11.23
C TYR A 100 -3.92 6.29 -10.70
N ASP A 101 -4.74 7.31 -10.94
CA ASP A 101 -4.48 8.65 -10.41
C ASP A 101 -4.79 8.69 -8.92
N VAL A 102 -3.87 9.28 -8.15
CA VAL A 102 -3.95 9.47 -6.70
C VAL A 102 -4.20 10.92 -6.31
N GLY A 103 -4.29 11.83 -7.28
CA GLY A 103 -4.59 13.24 -7.04
C GLY A 103 -3.45 14.05 -6.42
N GLU A 104 -2.28 13.44 -6.20
CA GLU A 104 -1.11 14.07 -5.61
C GLU A 104 0.12 13.93 -6.50
N PHE A 105 0.70 15.05 -6.90
CA PHE A 105 1.86 15.08 -7.78
C PHE A 105 3.07 14.40 -7.12
N GLY A 106 3.69 13.43 -7.81
CA GLY A 106 4.82 12.65 -7.29
C GLY A 106 4.41 11.37 -6.52
N ALA A 107 3.12 11.19 -6.26
CA ALA A 107 2.59 9.94 -5.76
C ALA A 107 2.10 9.06 -6.92
N HIS A 108 2.26 7.75 -6.77
CA HIS A 108 1.97 6.74 -7.78
C HIS A 108 1.09 5.65 -7.20
N GLN A 109 0.17 5.12 -8.01
CA GLN A 109 -0.60 3.93 -7.68
C GLN A 109 -0.74 3.03 -8.89
N GLN A 110 -0.66 1.72 -8.65
CA GLN A 110 -0.92 0.69 -9.64
C GLN A 110 -1.71 -0.44 -9.00
N CYS A 111 -2.61 -1.05 -9.77
CA CYS A 111 -3.38 -2.21 -9.33
C CYS A 111 -3.44 -3.28 -10.40
N GLY A 112 -3.52 -4.55 -10.00
CA GLY A 112 -3.77 -5.69 -10.87
C GLY A 112 -4.61 -6.77 -10.21
N THR A 113 -5.14 -7.70 -11.00
CA THR A 113 -5.93 -8.84 -10.53
C THR A 113 -5.09 -10.10 -10.50
N GLY A 114 -5.18 -10.87 -9.42
CA GLY A 114 -4.46 -12.14 -9.27
C GLY A 114 -5.20 -13.13 -8.41
N ARG A 115 -4.46 -14.11 -7.88
CA ARG A 115 -4.97 -15.11 -6.95
C ARG A 115 -4.05 -15.32 -5.76
N LEU A 116 -4.66 -15.53 -4.59
CA LEU A 116 -3.99 -15.95 -3.37
C LEU A 116 -4.75 -17.15 -2.82
N ASP A 117 -4.08 -18.30 -2.69
CA ASP A 117 -4.66 -19.57 -2.23
C ASP A 117 -5.97 -19.93 -2.97
N GLY A 118 -5.97 -19.75 -4.30
CA GLY A 118 -7.13 -19.99 -5.17
C GLY A 118 -8.22 -18.90 -5.15
N THR A 119 -8.18 -17.98 -4.18
CA THR A 119 -9.12 -16.86 -4.05
C THR A 119 -8.71 -15.71 -4.95
N SER A 120 -9.66 -15.15 -5.70
CA SER A 120 -9.40 -13.95 -6.50
C SER A 120 -9.14 -12.74 -5.59
N VAL A 121 -8.06 -12.03 -5.89
CA VAL A 121 -7.63 -10.82 -5.18
C VAL A 121 -7.34 -9.70 -6.17
N VAL A 122 -7.54 -8.47 -5.71
CA VAL A 122 -6.92 -7.29 -6.32
C VAL A 122 -5.71 -6.93 -5.48
N ALA A 123 -4.56 -6.79 -6.11
CA ALA A 123 -3.36 -6.25 -5.48
C ALA A 123 -3.16 -4.83 -6.00
N CYS A 124 -3.16 -3.86 -5.11
CA CYS A 124 -2.80 -2.48 -5.39
C CYS A 124 -1.52 -2.14 -4.63
N GLY A 125 -0.72 -1.23 -5.16
CA GLY A 125 0.35 -0.59 -4.41
C GLY A 125 0.30 0.92 -4.61
N TRP A 126 0.84 1.64 -3.64
CA TRP A 126 1.17 3.05 -3.80
C TRP A 126 2.62 3.30 -3.43
N ALA A 127 3.19 4.34 -4.02
CA ALA A 127 4.49 4.87 -3.63
C ALA A 127 4.50 6.39 -3.79
N ASP A 128 5.11 7.08 -2.84
CA ASP A 128 5.44 8.50 -2.89
C ASP A 128 6.82 8.71 -2.23
N HIS A 129 7.27 9.95 -2.14
CA HIS A 129 8.60 10.22 -1.59
C HIS A 129 8.76 9.88 -0.10
N GLY A 130 7.68 9.56 0.63
CA GLY A 130 7.73 9.19 2.04
C GLY A 130 7.21 7.79 2.37
N SER A 131 6.64 7.05 1.41
CA SER A 131 6.02 5.77 1.70
C SER A 131 5.97 4.83 0.49
N LEU A 132 5.96 3.53 0.76
CA LEU A 132 5.63 2.47 -0.20
C LEU A 132 4.77 1.44 0.51
N ALA A 133 3.66 1.04 -0.10
CA ALA A 133 2.81 0.01 0.46
C ALA A 133 2.13 -0.85 -0.60
N THR A 134 1.68 -2.01 -0.16
CA THR A 134 0.83 -2.95 -0.89
C THR A 134 -0.47 -3.15 -0.14
N VAL A 135 -1.55 -3.28 -0.89
CA VAL A 135 -2.88 -3.58 -0.41
C VAL A 135 -3.46 -4.76 -1.19
N LEU A 136 -3.86 -5.81 -0.48
CA LEU A 136 -4.57 -6.95 -1.04
C LEU A 136 -6.04 -6.87 -0.65
N LEU A 137 -6.91 -6.87 -1.66
CA LEU A 137 -8.35 -6.71 -1.50
C LEU A 137 -9.09 -7.92 -2.05
N THR A 138 -10.10 -8.39 -1.30
CA THR A 138 -11.02 -9.42 -1.78
C THR A 138 -12.39 -8.81 -2.06
N ARG A 139 -13.15 -9.49 -2.95
CA ARG A 139 -14.57 -9.20 -3.24
C ARG A 139 -14.82 -7.77 -3.72
N ARG A 140 -13.93 -7.23 -4.55
CA ARG A 140 -14.02 -5.90 -5.17
C ARG A 140 -13.52 -5.95 -6.61
N SER A 141 -14.03 -5.06 -7.45
CA SER A 141 -13.47 -4.82 -8.77
C SER A 141 -12.11 -4.09 -8.67
N LEU A 142 -11.39 -4.01 -9.78
CA LEU A 142 -10.11 -3.32 -9.87
C LEU A 142 -10.26 -1.82 -9.56
N ASP A 143 -11.26 -1.16 -10.15
CA ASP A 143 -11.50 0.28 -9.97
C ASP A 143 -12.02 0.63 -8.56
N GLU A 144 -12.91 -0.19 -8.00
CA GLU A 144 -13.37 -0.02 -6.62
C GLU A 144 -12.20 -0.16 -5.63
N SER A 145 -11.28 -1.08 -5.93
CA SER A 145 -10.09 -1.31 -5.11
C SER A 145 -9.13 -0.14 -5.21
N ALA A 146 -8.88 0.35 -6.43
CA ALA A 146 -8.02 1.51 -6.65
C ALA A 146 -8.51 2.74 -5.88
N GLY A 147 -9.79 3.09 -6.00
CA GLY A 147 -10.36 4.25 -5.28
C GLY A 147 -10.43 4.06 -3.77
N LEU A 148 -10.53 2.82 -3.27
CA LEU A 148 -10.43 2.55 -1.83
C LEU A 148 -8.99 2.74 -1.33
N VAL A 149 -7.99 2.33 -2.11
CA VAL A 149 -6.57 2.41 -1.74
C VAL A 149 -6.07 3.84 -1.73
N THR A 150 -6.49 4.69 -2.67
CA THR A 150 -6.18 6.12 -2.64
C THR A 150 -6.66 6.75 -1.32
N ARG A 151 -7.93 6.50 -0.94
CA ARG A 151 -8.46 6.99 0.34
C ARG A 151 -7.76 6.39 1.55
N LEU A 152 -7.32 5.12 1.47
CA LEU A 152 -6.62 4.45 2.56
C LEU A 152 -5.25 5.10 2.79
N ARG A 153 -4.50 5.39 1.72
CA ARG A 153 -3.23 6.13 1.78
C ARG A 153 -3.41 7.44 2.54
N ASP A 154 -4.38 8.27 2.12
CA ASP A 154 -4.62 9.58 2.72
C ASP A 154 -5.08 9.50 4.19
N THR A 155 -5.66 8.37 4.59
CA THR A 155 -6.08 8.16 5.98
C THR A 155 -4.95 7.64 6.86
N VAL A 156 -4.07 6.81 6.32
CA VAL A 156 -3.01 6.12 7.08
C VAL A 156 -1.76 6.98 7.22
N LEU A 157 -1.45 7.82 6.21
CA LEU A 157 -0.28 8.67 6.27
C LEU A 157 -0.57 9.95 7.06
N ALA A 158 0.31 10.25 8.01
CA ALA A 158 0.29 11.50 8.76
C ALA A 158 1.66 12.19 8.65
N PRO A 159 1.72 13.53 8.66
CA PRO A 159 2.99 14.25 8.83
C PRO A 159 3.72 13.76 10.08
N ALA A 160 5.03 13.54 9.97
CA ALA A 160 5.88 13.13 11.09
C ALA A 160 6.43 14.33 11.88
#